data_AF-A0A352DSG7-F1
#
_entry.id   AF-A0A352DSG7-F1
#
_cell.length_a   1.000
_cell.length_b   1.000
_cell.length_c   1.000
_cell.angle_alpha   90.00
_cell.angle_beta   90.00
_cell.angle_gamma   90.00
#
_symmetry.space_group_name_H-M   'P 1'
#
loop_
_entity.id
_entity.type
_entity.pdbx_description
1 polymer ?
#
loop_
_entity_poly.entity_id
_entity_poly.type
_entity_poly.pdbx_seq_one_letter_code
_entity_poly.pdbx_strand_id
1 'polypeptide(L)'
;MVKEPDLRHEDLRHDLIGYLLGVLDDRETREVDTALASVNPVHGLRRDLDVLRGAFEPLEHDREPFDPPRGLTERTLAFVAAASVAPPPDEAGRRSPRPRPVGAGTLPSPGLSPADGDWTAAGSRSWLDRLIIGASALAACVLVAPLLLDAIEESRARRAERRLQQLSASLQGYAESHRFYPTPPDSGPLSRAGLYAPTLVSEERIVADDGTVLCPDSTLSRRGGFRVPSLDEVKAAVGTPRFEELVQTMG
;
A
#
# COMPACT_ATOMS: atom_id res chain seq x y z
N MET A 1 -17.84 -35.79 33.53
CA MET A 1 -17.84 -36.89 32.57
C MET A 1 -18.26 -36.32 31.22
N VAL A 2 -17.26 -36.04 30.39
CA VAL A 2 -17.25 -36.00 28.91
C VAL A 2 -18.33 -35.19 28.18
N LYS A 3 -17.95 -33.97 27.76
CA LYS A 3 -18.55 -33.16 26.68
C LYS A 3 -17.68 -33.34 25.42
N GLU A 4 -17.59 -34.55 24.88
CA GLU A 4 -16.78 -34.88 23.67
C GLU A 4 -17.51 -35.06 22.33
N PRO A 5 -18.86 -35.06 22.19
CA PRO A 5 -19.44 -35.31 20.86
C PRO A 5 -19.28 -34.13 19.89
N ASP A 6 -19.21 -32.89 20.41
CA ASP A 6 -19.29 -31.66 19.59
C ASP A 6 -18.01 -31.38 18.78
N LEU A 7 -16.83 -31.60 19.38
CA LEU A 7 -15.52 -31.31 18.75
C LEU A 7 -15.28 -32.17 17.49
N ARG A 8 -15.63 -33.46 17.55
CA ARG A 8 -15.44 -34.37 16.41
C ARG A 8 -16.35 -34.06 15.22
N HIS A 9 -17.46 -33.37 15.45
CA HIS A 9 -18.39 -32.99 14.39
C HIS A 9 -17.88 -31.77 13.63
N GLU A 10 -17.23 -30.84 14.32
CA GLU A 10 -16.56 -29.71 13.69
C GLU A 10 -15.34 -30.17 12.89
N ASP A 11 -14.48 -31.04 13.45
CA ASP A 11 -13.31 -31.57 12.74
C ASP A 11 -13.72 -32.22 11.40
N LEU A 12 -14.74 -33.09 11.44
CA LEU A 12 -15.22 -33.78 10.24
C LEU A 12 -15.84 -32.83 9.18
N ARG A 13 -16.35 -31.66 9.60
CA ARG A 13 -16.84 -30.63 8.67
C ARG A 13 -15.69 -29.86 8.02
N HIS A 14 -14.60 -29.60 8.75
CA HIS A 14 -13.40 -28.99 8.17
C HIS A 14 -12.75 -29.94 7.15
N ASP A 15 -12.77 -31.24 7.43
CA ASP A 15 -12.23 -32.27 6.55
C ASP A 15 -12.99 -32.35 5.21
N LEU A 16 -14.25 -31.91 5.11
CA LEU A 16 -14.99 -31.89 3.83
C LEU A 16 -14.31 -31.02 2.76
N ILE A 17 -13.66 -29.91 3.16
CA ILE A 17 -12.94 -29.05 2.22
C ILE A 17 -11.68 -29.77 1.73
N GLY A 18 -10.93 -30.37 2.65
CA GLY A 18 -9.75 -31.18 2.30
C GLY A 18 -10.11 -32.38 1.43
N TYR A 19 -11.26 -32.99 1.69
CA TYR A 19 -11.81 -34.11 0.94
C TYR A 19 -12.15 -33.70 -0.50
N LEU A 20 -12.79 -32.54 -0.71
CA LEU A 20 -13.07 -32.02 -2.05
C LEU A 20 -11.81 -31.63 -2.83
N LEU A 21 -10.79 -31.13 -2.13
CA LEU A 21 -9.50 -30.76 -2.73
C LEU A 21 -8.57 -31.96 -2.96
N GLY A 22 -8.90 -33.14 -2.43
CA GLY A 22 -8.07 -34.35 -2.50
C GLY A 22 -6.75 -34.22 -1.72
N VAL A 23 -6.74 -33.46 -0.62
CA VAL A 23 -5.54 -33.14 0.18
C VAL A 23 -5.48 -33.92 1.50
N LEU A 24 -6.55 -34.62 1.87
CA LEU A 24 -6.59 -35.45 3.09
C LEU A 24 -5.67 -36.67 2.99
N ASP A 25 -5.19 -37.13 4.14
CA ASP A 25 -4.49 -38.40 4.22
C ASP A 25 -5.43 -39.61 4.02
N ASP A 26 -4.87 -40.80 3.82
CA ASP A 26 -5.65 -42.03 3.60
C ASP A 26 -6.56 -42.40 4.80
N ARG A 27 -6.22 -41.97 6.01
CA ARG A 27 -7.00 -42.26 7.22
C ARG A 27 -8.20 -41.32 7.31
N GLU A 28 -7.97 -40.02 7.14
CA GLU A 28 -8.97 -38.95 7.14
C GLU A 28 -9.98 -39.15 6.00
N THR A 29 -9.50 -39.50 4.81
CA THR A 29 -10.37 -39.82 3.66
C THR A 29 -11.32 -40.97 4.00
N ARG A 30 -10.83 -42.06 4.61
CA ARG A 30 -11.66 -43.19 5.03
C ARG A 30 -12.66 -42.82 6.13
N GLU A 31 -12.28 -41.91 7.04
CA GLU A 31 -13.16 -41.42 8.10
C GLU A 31 -14.32 -40.61 7.52
N VAL A 32 -14.05 -39.71 6.57
CA VAL A 32 -15.08 -38.95 5.84
C VAL A 32 -15.97 -39.88 5.01
N ASP A 33 -15.39 -40.83 4.26
CA ASP A 33 -16.14 -41.81 3.46
C ASP A 33 -17.09 -42.64 4.32
N THR A 34 -16.60 -43.13 5.47
CA THR A 34 -17.40 -43.92 6.40
C THR A 34 -18.55 -43.09 6.99
N ALA A 35 -18.29 -41.83 7.34
CA ALA A 35 -19.30 -40.92 7.84
C ALA A 35 -20.37 -40.61 6.78
N LEU A 36 -19.96 -40.39 5.52
CA LEU A 36 -20.86 -40.16 4.39
C LEU A 36 -21.66 -41.40 3.99
N ALA A 37 -21.10 -42.61 4.14
CA ALA A 37 -21.75 -43.88 3.81
C ALA A 37 -22.75 -44.36 4.87
N SER A 38 -22.70 -43.81 6.09
CA SER A 38 -23.62 -44.19 7.16
C SER A 38 -25.09 -43.87 6.80
N VAL A 39 -26.03 -44.70 7.30
CA VAL A 39 -27.47 -44.55 7.02
C VAL A 39 -28.03 -43.25 7.63
N ASN A 40 -27.45 -42.82 8.75
CA ASN A 40 -27.70 -41.53 9.38
C ASN A 40 -26.36 -40.77 9.50
N PRO A 41 -25.92 -40.07 8.45
CA PRO A 41 -24.72 -39.24 8.55
C PRO A 41 -24.91 -38.18 9.63
N VAL A 42 -23.81 -37.77 10.25
CA VAL A 42 -23.76 -36.65 11.20
C VAL A 42 -24.57 -35.47 10.63
N HIS A 43 -25.45 -34.88 11.44
CA HIS A 43 -26.50 -33.97 10.98
C HIS A 43 -25.98 -32.91 9.98
N GLY A 44 -26.51 -32.98 8.76
CA GLY A 44 -26.22 -32.01 7.71
C GLY A 44 -24.97 -32.28 6.88
N LEU A 45 -24.12 -33.25 7.21
CA LEU A 45 -22.82 -33.44 6.55
C LEU A 45 -22.90 -33.61 5.03
N ARG A 46 -23.88 -34.37 4.53
CA ARG A 46 -24.12 -34.51 3.07
C ARG A 46 -24.58 -33.20 2.44
N ARG A 47 -25.43 -32.45 3.15
CA ARG A 47 -25.92 -31.14 2.70
C ARG A 47 -24.78 -30.12 2.66
N ASP A 48 -23.90 -30.13 3.65
CA ASP A 48 -22.73 -29.26 3.72
C ASP A 48 -21.76 -29.60 2.58
N LEU A 49 -21.54 -30.89 2.29
CA LEU A 49 -20.76 -31.32 1.13
C LEU A 49 -21.38 -30.85 -0.20
N ASP A 50 -22.70 -30.94 -0.36
CA ASP A 50 -23.39 -30.48 -1.57
C ASP A 50 -23.31 -28.95 -1.74
N VAL A 51 -23.42 -28.19 -0.64
CA VAL A 51 -23.21 -26.73 -0.64
C VAL A 51 -21.79 -26.38 -1.07
N LEU A 52 -20.80 -27.08 -0.51
CA LEU A 52 -19.40 -26.88 -0.87
C LEU A 52 -19.18 -27.22 -2.36
N ARG A 53 -19.69 -28.34 -2.86
CA ARG A 53 -19.61 -28.69 -4.29
C ARG A 53 -20.18 -27.60 -5.19
N GLY A 54 -21.36 -27.06 -4.86
CA GLY A 54 -21.96 -25.95 -5.60
C GLY A 54 -21.12 -24.67 -5.56
N ALA A 55 -20.40 -24.41 -4.46
CA ALA A 55 -19.47 -23.28 -4.36
C ALA A 55 -18.18 -23.48 -5.19
N PHE A 56 -17.79 -24.73 -5.46
CA PHE A 56 -16.63 -25.05 -6.30
C PHE A 56 -16.95 -25.12 -7.81
N GLU A 57 -18.21 -25.34 -8.20
CA GLU A 57 -18.63 -25.38 -9.61
C GLU A 57 -18.21 -24.16 -10.46
N PRO A 58 -18.25 -22.91 -9.95
CA PRO A 58 -17.72 -21.75 -10.66
C PRO A 58 -16.19 -21.80 -10.84
N LEU A 59 -15.45 -22.36 -9.86
CA LEU A 59 -13.99 -22.49 -9.92
C LEU A 59 -13.55 -23.56 -10.92
N GLU A 60 -14.39 -24.57 -11.18
CA GLU A 60 -14.13 -25.56 -12.23
C GLU A 60 -14.13 -24.93 -13.63
N HIS A 61 -14.93 -23.87 -13.84
CA HIS A 61 -14.91 -23.10 -15.10
C HIS A 61 -13.62 -22.29 -15.31
N ASP A 62 -12.92 -21.95 -14.24
CA ASP A 62 -11.62 -21.25 -14.29
C ASP A 62 -10.45 -22.22 -14.54
N ARG A 63 -10.70 -23.53 -14.52
CA ARG A 63 -9.72 -24.58 -14.81
C ARG A 63 -9.50 -24.71 -16.31
N GLU A 64 -8.98 -23.66 -16.93
CA GLU A 64 -8.59 -23.69 -18.34
C GLU A 64 -7.43 -24.68 -18.54
N PRO A 65 -7.47 -25.56 -19.56
CA PRO A 65 -6.36 -26.44 -19.86
C PRO A 65 -5.14 -25.61 -20.24
N PHE A 66 -4.12 -25.60 -19.37
CA PHE A 66 -2.83 -25.02 -19.70
C PHE A 66 -2.05 -26.01 -20.56
N ASP A 67 -1.59 -25.58 -21.74
CA ASP A 67 -0.73 -26.40 -22.58
C ASP A 67 0.64 -26.54 -21.90
N PRO A 68 1.04 -27.76 -21.48
CA PRO A 68 2.29 -27.93 -20.76
C PRO A 68 3.48 -27.50 -21.63
N PRO A 69 4.59 -27.02 -21.03
CA PRO A 69 5.77 -26.64 -21.79
C PRO A 69 6.26 -27.81 -22.65
N ARG A 70 6.67 -27.48 -23.88
CA ARG A 70 7.17 -28.46 -24.85
C ARG A 70 8.29 -29.32 -24.24
N GLY A 71 8.23 -30.63 -24.43
CA GLY A 71 9.23 -31.56 -23.89
C GLY A 71 8.95 -32.07 -22.47
N LEU A 72 7.87 -31.61 -21.81
CA LEU A 72 7.55 -32.05 -20.44
C LEU A 72 7.26 -33.55 -20.37
N THR A 73 6.49 -34.08 -21.33
CA THR A 73 6.14 -35.50 -21.38
C THR A 73 7.38 -36.37 -21.53
N GLU A 74 8.28 -36.02 -22.46
CA GLU A 74 9.53 -36.74 -22.70
C GLU A 74 10.44 -36.70 -21.48
N ARG A 75 10.58 -35.53 -20.83
CA ARG A 75 11.38 -35.37 -19.62
C ARG A 75 10.81 -36.16 -18.44
N THR A 76 9.49 -36.19 -18.31
CA THR A 76 8.80 -36.92 -17.23
C THR A 76 8.91 -38.42 -17.45
N LEU A 77 8.71 -38.90 -18.69
CA LEU A 77 8.88 -40.31 -19.03
C LEU A 77 10.33 -40.77 -18.85
N ALA A 78 11.32 -39.96 -19.23
CA ALA A 78 12.73 -40.26 -18.99
C ALA A 78 13.04 -40.36 -17.48
N PHE A 79 12.47 -39.46 -16.67
CA PHE A 79 12.62 -39.48 -15.21
C PHE A 79 11.97 -40.72 -14.58
N VAL A 80 10.74 -41.06 -14.97
CA VAL A 80 10.02 -42.23 -14.47
C VAL A 80 10.72 -43.52 -14.90
N ALA A 81 11.19 -43.61 -16.15
CA ALA A 81 11.96 -44.75 -16.64
C ALA A 81 13.28 -44.93 -15.85
N ALA A 82 13.98 -43.83 -15.55
CA ALA A 82 15.18 -43.90 -14.71
C ALA A 82 14.87 -44.36 -13.26
N ALA A 83 13.68 -44.01 -12.74
CA ALA A 83 13.24 -44.43 -11.41
C ALA A 83 12.71 -45.89 -11.38
N SER A 84 12.10 -46.37 -12.46
CA SER A 84 11.52 -47.72 -12.56
C SER A 84 12.53 -48.80 -12.94
N VAL A 85 13.71 -48.42 -13.43
CA VAL A 85 14.85 -49.33 -13.67
C VAL A 85 15.59 -49.69 -12.36
N ALA A 86 15.12 -49.23 -11.21
CA ALA A 86 15.58 -49.76 -9.93
C ALA A 86 15.24 -51.28 -9.85
N PRO A 87 16.24 -52.16 -9.65
CA PRO A 87 16.01 -53.60 -9.62
C PRO A 87 15.09 -53.99 -8.43
N PRO A 88 14.38 -55.13 -8.53
CA PRO A 88 13.49 -55.57 -7.46
C PRO A 88 14.27 -55.76 -6.14
N PRO A 89 13.62 -55.55 -4.99
CA PRO A 89 14.28 -55.71 -3.70
C PRO A 89 14.66 -57.18 -3.51
N ASP A 90 15.96 -57.47 -3.44
CA ASP A 90 16.44 -58.74 -2.91
C ASP A 90 15.94 -58.90 -1.46
N GLU A 91 15.42 -60.08 -1.12
CA GLU A 91 14.79 -60.46 0.17
C GLU A 91 15.69 -60.34 1.41
N ALA A 92 16.86 -59.73 1.31
CA ALA A 92 17.81 -59.57 2.40
C ALA A 92 17.87 -58.13 2.92
N GLY A 93 16.72 -57.56 3.34
CA GLY A 93 16.61 -56.57 4.43
C GLY A 93 17.63 -55.42 4.54
N ARG A 94 18.29 -55.00 3.46
CA ARG A 94 19.30 -53.94 3.48
C ARG A 94 18.77 -52.76 2.68
N ARG A 95 18.43 -51.71 3.43
CA ARG A 95 18.10 -50.37 2.90
C ARG A 95 19.19 -49.96 1.91
N SER A 96 18.85 -49.87 0.63
CA SER A 96 19.76 -49.35 -0.38
C SER A 96 19.86 -47.83 -0.27
N PRO A 97 21.03 -47.23 -0.60
CA PRO A 97 21.35 -45.85 -0.28
C PRO A 97 20.60 -44.89 -1.22
N ARG A 98 20.10 -43.79 -0.66
CA ARG A 98 19.65 -42.62 -1.44
C ARG A 98 20.70 -42.25 -2.51
N PRO A 99 20.33 -42.00 -3.76
CA PRO A 99 21.28 -41.57 -4.77
C PRO A 99 21.86 -40.20 -4.37
N ARG A 100 23.19 -40.16 -4.16
CA ARG A 100 23.94 -38.91 -4.06
C ARG A 100 24.12 -38.35 -5.47
N PRO A 101 23.85 -37.05 -5.71
CA PRO A 101 24.16 -36.43 -6.99
C PRO A 101 25.68 -36.35 -7.16
N VAL A 102 26.19 -36.95 -8.23
CA VAL A 102 27.61 -36.91 -8.60
C VAL A 102 27.84 -35.74 -9.54
N GLY A 103 28.66 -34.78 -9.09
CA GLY A 103 29.67 -34.10 -9.92
C GLY A 103 29.22 -33.13 -11.01
N ALA A 104 29.11 -31.86 -10.62
CA ALA A 104 29.73 -30.70 -11.28
C ALA A 104 30.00 -30.79 -12.81
N GLY A 105 28.94 -30.71 -13.61
CA GLY A 105 28.95 -30.00 -14.88
C GLY A 105 27.97 -28.84 -14.73
N THR A 106 28.38 -27.62 -15.09
CA THR A 106 27.65 -26.35 -14.94
C THR A 106 26.17 -26.49 -15.35
N LEU A 107 25.32 -26.84 -14.39
CA LEU A 107 23.88 -26.75 -14.54
C LEU A 107 23.54 -25.25 -14.47
N PRO A 108 22.84 -24.68 -15.46
CA PRO A 108 22.23 -23.38 -15.23
C PRO A 108 21.31 -23.54 -14.03
N SER A 109 21.55 -22.77 -12.97
CA SER A 109 20.60 -22.60 -11.88
C SER A 109 19.21 -22.40 -12.49
N PRO A 110 18.14 -23.01 -11.95
CA PRO A 110 16.79 -22.64 -12.31
C PRO A 110 16.55 -21.22 -11.78
N GLY A 111 17.09 -20.23 -12.48
CA GLY A 111 16.59 -18.88 -12.41
C GLY A 111 15.18 -18.96 -12.97
N LEU A 112 14.23 -18.43 -12.20
CA LEU A 112 12.96 -17.96 -12.73
C LEU A 112 13.31 -16.82 -13.70
N SER A 113 13.77 -17.17 -14.89
CA SER A 113 13.89 -16.23 -16.00
C SER A 113 12.46 -15.95 -16.42
N PRO A 114 12.03 -14.68 -16.50
CA PRO A 114 10.73 -14.39 -17.05
C PRO A 114 10.73 -14.98 -18.46
N ALA A 115 9.79 -15.89 -18.72
CA ALA A 115 9.47 -16.20 -20.08
C ALA A 115 8.89 -14.91 -20.64
N ASP A 116 9.68 -14.18 -21.44
CA ASP A 116 9.22 -13.17 -22.37
C ASP A 116 8.36 -13.88 -23.42
N GLY A 117 7.21 -14.37 -22.98
CA GLY A 117 6.13 -14.88 -23.79
C GLY A 117 5.04 -13.84 -23.74
N ASP A 118 4.96 -13.04 -24.79
CA ASP A 118 3.83 -12.14 -25.05
C ASP A 118 2.53 -12.94 -24.92
N TRP A 119 1.84 -12.75 -23.79
CA TRP A 119 0.53 -13.30 -23.53
C TRP A 119 -0.51 -12.52 -24.34
N THR A 120 -0.58 -12.76 -25.65
CA THR A 120 -1.70 -12.28 -26.48
C THR A 120 -2.86 -13.27 -26.42
N ALA A 121 -3.49 -13.39 -25.26
CA ALA A 121 -4.83 -13.96 -25.09
C ALA A 121 -5.80 -12.87 -24.62
N ALA A 122 -5.75 -11.70 -25.27
CA ALA A 122 -6.51 -10.52 -24.89
C ALA A 122 -7.61 -10.23 -25.94
N GLY A 123 -8.84 -10.65 -25.64
CA GLY A 123 -10.01 -10.24 -26.43
C GLY A 123 -11.27 -10.15 -25.57
N SER A 124 -11.61 -11.23 -24.86
CA SER A 124 -12.84 -11.29 -24.05
C SER A 124 -12.57 -11.12 -22.55
N ARG A 125 -11.53 -11.76 -22.00
CA ARG A 125 -11.22 -11.71 -20.55
C ARG A 125 -10.56 -10.40 -20.09
N SER A 126 -9.85 -9.70 -20.99
CA SER A 126 -9.23 -8.41 -20.66
C SER A 126 -10.23 -7.28 -20.40
N TRP A 127 -11.47 -7.39 -20.88
CA TRP A 127 -12.50 -6.37 -20.62
C TRP A 127 -13.04 -6.47 -19.19
N LEU A 128 -13.24 -7.69 -18.69
CA LEU A 128 -13.72 -7.93 -17.33
C LEU A 128 -12.64 -7.59 -16.29
N ASP A 129 -11.39 -7.94 -16.57
CA ASP A 129 -10.25 -7.54 -15.75
C ASP A 129 -10.11 -6.00 -15.67
N ARG A 130 -10.30 -5.30 -16.80
CA ARG A 130 -10.34 -3.82 -16.81
C ARG A 130 -11.50 -3.25 -15.99
N LEU A 131 -12.66 -3.91 -15.96
CA LEU A 131 -13.79 -3.48 -15.12
C LEU A 131 -13.51 -3.72 -13.63
N ILE A 132 -12.90 -4.85 -13.26
CA ILE A 132 -12.54 -5.15 -11.87
C ILE A 132 -11.45 -4.20 -11.38
N ILE A 133 -10.40 -3.97 -12.18
CA ILE A 133 -9.34 -3.01 -11.87
C ILE A 133 -9.94 -1.59 -11.76
N GLY A 134 -10.81 -1.21 -12.70
CA GLY A 134 -11.50 0.08 -12.65
C GLY A 134 -12.36 0.25 -11.40
N ALA A 135 -13.19 -0.74 -11.07
CA ALA A 135 -14.08 -0.71 -9.90
C ALA A 135 -13.30 -0.71 -8.58
N SER A 136 -12.26 -1.53 -8.46
CA SER A 136 -11.40 -1.56 -7.27
C SER A 136 -10.61 -0.26 -7.10
N ALA A 137 -10.09 0.32 -8.19
CA ALA A 137 -9.44 1.63 -8.15
C ALA A 137 -10.43 2.74 -7.74
N LEU A 138 -11.67 2.71 -8.24
CA LEU A 138 -12.70 3.69 -7.88
C LEU A 138 -13.10 3.53 -6.40
N ALA A 139 -13.28 2.30 -5.92
CA ALA A 139 -13.54 2.02 -4.51
C ALA A 139 -12.37 2.51 -3.62
N ALA A 140 -11.13 2.28 -4.04
CA ALA A 140 -9.95 2.80 -3.35
C ALA A 140 -9.95 4.34 -3.33
N CYS A 141 -10.27 5.01 -4.44
CA CYS A 141 -10.39 6.47 -4.49
C CYS A 141 -11.48 7.00 -3.54
N VAL A 142 -12.65 6.35 -3.47
CA VAL A 142 -13.74 6.74 -2.56
C VAL A 142 -13.34 6.59 -1.10
N LEU A 143 -12.52 5.59 -0.75
CA LEU A 143 -12.03 5.39 0.61
C LEU A 143 -10.85 6.32 0.96
N VAL A 144 -9.94 6.57 0.02
CA VAL A 144 -8.71 7.34 0.25
C VAL A 144 -8.95 8.84 0.20
N ALA A 145 -9.79 9.34 -0.72
CA ALA A 145 -10.04 10.77 -0.89
C ALA A 145 -10.49 11.50 0.40
N PRO A 146 -11.48 11.01 1.18
CA PRO A 146 -11.87 11.69 2.42
C PRO A 146 -10.75 11.69 3.45
N LEU A 147 -10.03 10.57 3.62
CA LEU A 147 -8.89 10.48 4.53
C LEU A 147 -7.76 11.43 4.13
N LEU A 148 -7.54 11.61 2.82
CA LEU A 148 -6.52 12.51 2.30
C LEU A 148 -6.90 13.97 2.54
N LEU A 149 -8.17 14.33 2.37
CA LEU A 149 -8.67 15.68 2.66
C LEU A 149 -8.51 16.02 4.15
N ASP A 150 -8.92 15.11 5.05
CA ASP A 150 -8.75 15.29 6.50
C ASP A 150 -7.27 15.45 6.88
N ALA A 151 -6.40 14.60 6.32
CA ALA A 151 -4.95 14.69 6.55
C ALA A 151 -4.36 16.01 6.04
N ILE A 152 -4.85 16.51 4.90
CA ILE A 152 -4.43 17.79 4.34
C ILE A 152 -4.87 18.93 5.26
N GLU A 153 -6.12 18.96 5.72
CA GLU A 153 -6.63 19.99 6.63
C GLU A 153 -5.83 20.03 7.93
N GLU A 154 -5.56 18.88 8.51
CA GLU A 154 -4.77 18.82 9.73
C GLU A 154 -3.31 19.23 9.50
N SER A 155 -2.74 18.88 8.34
CA SER A 155 -1.41 19.36 7.95
C SER A 155 -1.37 20.89 7.78
N ARG A 156 -2.45 21.50 7.27
CA ARG A 156 -2.58 22.95 7.10
C ARG A 156 -2.64 23.64 8.46
N ALA A 157 -3.45 23.12 9.39
CA ALA A 157 -3.55 23.64 10.75
C ALA A 157 -2.19 23.60 11.46
N ARG A 158 -1.49 22.45 11.41
CA ARG A 158 -0.15 22.31 12.00
C ARG A 158 0.89 23.23 11.37
N ARG A 159 0.82 23.51 10.06
CA ARG A 159 1.72 24.47 9.40
C ARG A 159 1.45 25.90 9.85
N ALA A 160 0.18 26.29 10.01
CA ALA A 160 -0.19 27.61 10.50
C ALA A 160 0.32 27.83 11.93
N GLU A 161 0.13 26.84 12.80
CA GLU A 161 0.60 26.89 14.18
C GLU A 161 2.12 27.07 14.27
N ARG A 162 2.89 26.27 13.51
CA ARG A 162 4.36 26.40 13.47
C ARG A 162 4.81 27.78 12.98
N ARG A 163 4.16 28.34 11.95
CA ARG A 163 4.47 29.70 11.46
C ARG A 163 4.17 30.76 12.50
N LEU A 164 3.05 30.64 13.23
CA LEU A 164 2.71 31.55 14.32
C LEU A 164 3.70 31.44 15.48
N GLN A 165 4.13 30.22 15.84
CA GLN A 165 5.17 30.01 16.85
C GLN A 165 6.50 30.66 16.43
N GLN A 166 6.90 30.48 15.16
CA GLN A 166 8.12 31.09 14.61
C GLN A 166 8.03 32.63 14.58
N LEU A 167 6.88 33.17 14.18
CA LEU A 167 6.63 34.62 14.18
C LEU A 167 6.66 35.17 15.61
N SER A 168 6.02 34.50 16.57
CA SER A 168 6.04 34.88 17.98
C SER A 168 7.46 34.87 18.54
N ALA A 169 8.27 33.85 18.23
CA ALA A 169 9.67 33.80 18.63
C ALA A 169 10.50 34.97 18.06
N SER A 170 10.25 35.35 16.80
CA SER A 170 10.94 36.49 16.17
C SER A 170 10.55 37.85 16.80
N LEU A 171 9.25 38.04 17.11
CA LEU A 171 8.75 39.24 17.80
C LEU A 171 9.28 39.34 19.22
N GLN A 172 9.33 38.22 19.93
CA GLN A 172 9.90 38.18 21.28
C GLN A 172 11.40 38.48 21.25
N GLY A 173 12.14 37.92 20.30
CA GLY A 173 13.56 38.23 20.12
C GLY A 173 13.82 39.70 19.80
N TYR A 174 12.92 40.34 19.04
CA TYR A 174 12.95 41.78 18.82
C TYR A 174 12.72 42.55 20.13
N ALA A 175 11.64 42.21 20.86
CA ALA A 175 11.29 42.87 22.11
C ALA A 175 12.37 42.70 23.20
N GLU A 176 13.08 41.58 23.25
CA GLU A 176 14.21 41.38 24.17
C GLU A 176 15.38 42.34 23.87
N SER A 177 15.66 42.58 22.59
CA SER A 177 16.73 43.49 22.16
C SER A 177 16.36 44.97 22.28
N HIS A 178 15.13 45.34 21.91
CA HIS A 178 14.69 46.75 21.82
C HIS A 178 13.83 47.21 23.01
N ARG A 179 13.37 46.29 23.88
CA ARG A 179 12.44 46.52 25.01
C ARG A 179 11.03 47.03 24.64
N PHE A 180 10.70 47.04 23.36
CA PHE A 180 9.36 47.33 22.84
C PHE A 180 9.08 46.48 21.60
N TYR A 181 7.82 46.32 21.25
CA TYR A 181 7.41 45.61 20.03
C TYR A 181 7.49 46.51 18.80
N PRO A 182 7.72 45.96 17.60
CA PRO A 182 7.78 46.76 16.38
C PRO A 182 6.46 47.49 16.18
N THR A 183 6.47 48.80 16.43
CA THR A 183 5.29 49.66 16.39
C THR A 183 5.46 50.61 15.21
N PRO A 184 4.47 50.69 14.29
CA PRO A 184 4.55 51.65 13.19
C PRO A 184 4.57 53.08 13.75
N PRO A 185 5.25 54.02 13.07
CA PRO A 185 5.27 55.42 13.49
C PRO A 185 3.84 56.01 13.49
N ASP A 186 3.58 56.95 14.39
CA ASP A 186 2.23 57.50 14.61
C ASP A 186 1.67 58.33 13.43
N SER A 187 2.52 58.69 12.47
CA SER A 187 2.11 59.47 11.29
C SER A 187 3.01 59.22 10.08
N GLY A 188 2.50 59.61 8.90
CA GLY A 188 3.24 59.53 7.64
C GLY A 188 2.98 58.25 6.84
N PRO A 189 3.59 58.14 5.65
CA PRO A 189 3.34 57.04 4.71
C PRO A 189 3.70 55.65 5.27
N LEU A 190 4.59 55.59 6.26
CA LEU A 190 5.04 54.36 6.91
C LEU A 190 4.13 53.90 8.07
N SER A 191 3.11 54.69 8.45
CA SER A 191 2.16 54.36 9.52
C SER A 191 1.13 53.33 9.06
N ARG A 192 1.56 52.10 8.80
CA ARG A 192 0.69 51.00 8.35
C ARG A 192 0.96 49.72 9.14
N ALA A 193 -0.11 48.98 9.40
CA ALA A 193 -0.08 47.74 10.19
C ALA A 193 0.86 46.66 9.62
N GLY A 194 1.26 46.74 8.34
CA GLY A 194 2.20 45.81 7.71
C GLY A 194 3.69 46.12 7.95
N LEU A 195 4.05 47.24 8.59
CA LEU A 195 5.47 47.68 8.73
C LEU A 195 6.31 46.78 9.66
N TYR A 196 5.68 45.95 10.50
CA TYR A 196 6.41 45.04 11.39
C TYR A 196 7.23 44.00 10.61
N ALA A 197 6.70 43.47 9.50
CA ALA A 197 7.36 42.41 8.73
C ALA A 197 8.68 42.90 8.09
N PRO A 198 8.73 44.05 7.39
CA PRO A 198 9.98 44.65 6.91
C PRO A 198 11.01 44.95 8.00
N THR A 199 10.55 45.35 9.19
CA THR A 199 11.43 45.67 10.33
C THR A 199 12.12 44.40 10.85
N LEU A 200 11.39 43.29 10.92
CA LEU A 200 11.96 41.99 11.32
C LEU A 200 12.90 41.39 10.27
N VAL A 201 12.64 41.66 8.98
CA VAL A 201 13.53 41.24 7.88
C VAL A 201 14.83 42.06 7.87
N SER A 202 14.78 43.37 8.11
CA SER A 202 15.99 44.21 8.17
C SER A 202 16.93 43.83 9.33
N GLU A 203 16.41 43.22 10.39
CA GLU A 203 17.21 42.77 11.54
C GLU A 203 17.53 41.26 11.49
N GLU A 204 17.37 40.62 10.33
CA GLU A 204 17.66 39.19 10.07
C GLU A 204 16.91 38.20 10.99
N ARG A 205 15.77 38.61 11.56
CA ARG A 205 14.96 37.75 12.46
C ARG A 205 13.95 36.87 11.71
N ILE A 206 13.61 37.26 10.48
CA ILE A 206 12.76 36.49 9.57
C ILE A 206 13.42 36.49 8.18
N VAL A 207 13.38 35.34 7.49
CA VAL A 207 13.81 35.22 6.10
C VAL A 207 12.78 35.86 5.17
N ALA A 208 13.23 36.76 4.31
CA ALA A 208 12.38 37.56 3.43
C ALA A 208 11.45 36.73 2.53
N ASP A 209 11.87 35.53 2.13
CA ASP A 209 11.18 34.70 1.12
C ASP A 209 10.41 33.48 1.71
N ASP A 210 10.41 33.30 3.03
CA ASP A 210 9.87 32.07 3.66
C ASP A 210 8.35 32.05 3.83
N GLY A 211 7.68 33.18 3.55
CA GLY A 211 6.24 33.32 3.73
C GLY A 211 5.79 33.13 5.19
N THR A 212 6.68 33.30 6.16
CA THR A 212 6.42 33.13 7.60
C THR A 212 5.30 34.05 8.10
N VAL A 213 5.17 35.24 7.51
CA VAL A 213 4.11 36.22 7.81
C VAL A 213 2.79 35.96 7.07
N LEU A 214 2.74 34.94 6.21
CA LEU A 214 1.51 34.58 5.47
C LEU A 214 0.78 33.42 6.12
N CYS A 215 -0.55 33.57 6.25
CA CYS A 215 -1.44 32.45 6.49
C CYS A 215 -1.29 31.41 5.36
N PRO A 216 -1.12 30.12 5.70
CA PRO A 216 -1.19 29.04 4.72
C PRO A 216 -2.51 29.12 3.94
N ASP A 217 -2.44 28.93 2.63
CA ASP A 217 -3.60 28.95 1.71
C ASP A 217 -4.26 30.32 1.44
N SER A 218 -3.64 31.43 1.90
CA SER A 218 -4.00 32.76 1.43
C SER A 218 -3.73 32.92 -0.07
N THR A 219 -4.41 33.85 -0.74
CA THR A 219 -4.21 34.12 -2.18
C THR A 219 -2.78 34.55 -2.51
N LEU A 220 -2.06 35.14 -1.55
CA LEU A 220 -0.64 35.49 -1.66
C LEU A 220 0.25 34.25 -1.51
N SER A 221 -0.08 33.35 -0.59
CA SER A 221 0.64 32.08 -0.40
C SER A 221 0.52 31.17 -1.62
N ARG A 222 -0.67 31.07 -2.23
CA ARG A 222 -0.91 30.26 -3.45
C ARG A 222 -0.23 30.79 -4.70
N ARG A 223 -0.09 32.11 -4.82
CA ARG A 223 0.60 32.73 -5.97
C ARG A 223 2.10 32.44 -5.98
N GLY A 224 2.69 32.11 -4.82
CA GLY A 224 4.13 31.89 -4.68
C GLY A 224 4.94 33.18 -4.90
N GLY A 225 6.25 33.12 -4.63
CA GLY A 225 7.15 34.25 -4.87
C GLY A 225 6.93 35.47 -3.96
N PHE A 226 6.27 35.27 -2.81
CA PHE A 226 6.09 36.33 -1.84
C PHE A 226 7.40 36.63 -1.12
N ARG A 227 7.91 37.85 -1.34
CA ARG A 227 9.09 38.41 -0.66
C ARG A 227 8.67 39.60 0.18
N VAL A 228 8.97 39.55 1.47
CA VAL A 228 8.83 40.71 2.36
C VAL A 228 9.98 41.68 2.06
N PRO A 229 9.72 42.93 1.65
CA PRO A 229 10.77 43.92 1.44
C PRO A 229 11.43 44.30 2.76
N SER A 230 12.70 44.69 2.73
CA SER A 230 13.38 45.20 3.93
C SER A 230 12.90 46.61 4.28
N LEU A 231 13.06 47.02 5.54
CA LEU A 231 12.68 48.36 5.98
C LEU A 231 13.34 49.49 5.15
N ASP A 232 14.59 49.30 4.75
CA ASP A 232 15.33 50.27 3.95
C ASP A 232 14.82 50.36 2.50
N GLU A 233 14.44 49.23 1.90
CA GLU A 233 13.79 49.20 0.59
C GLU A 233 12.46 49.97 0.61
N VAL A 234 11.66 49.81 1.68
CA VAL A 234 10.39 50.53 1.85
C VAL A 234 10.62 52.03 2.05
N LYS A 235 11.59 52.42 2.89
CA LYS A 235 11.95 53.84 3.11
C LYS A 235 12.42 54.51 1.83
N ALA A 236 13.24 53.83 1.02
CA ALA A 236 13.74 54.36 -0.25
C ALA A 236 12.64 54.53 -1.30
N ALA A 237 11.56 53.74 -1.23
CA ALA A 237 10.46 53.82 -2.17
C ALA A 237 9.43 54.92 -1.84
N VAL A 238 9.44 55.49 -0.63
CA VAL A 238 8.46 56.49 -0.19
C VAL A 238 8.36 57.66 -1.19
N GLY A 239 7.14 57.94 -1.65
CA GLY A 239 6.88 59.01 -2.64
C GLY A 239 6.97 58.58 -4.11
N THR A 240 7.27 57.31 -4.39
CA THR A 240 7.28 56.72 -5.74
C THR A 240 6.09 55.77 -5.94
N PRO A 241 5.66 55.47 -7.18
CA PRO A 241 4.61 54.47 -7.43
C PRO A 241 5.00 53.06 -6.94
N ARG A 242 6.29 52.76 -6.84
CA ARG A 242 6.82 51.50 -6.26
C ARG A 242 6.44 51.34 -4.78
N PHE A 243 6.20 52.44 -4.05
CA PHE A 243 5.75 52.37 -2.67
C PHE A 243 4.41 51.68 -2.52
N GLU A 244 3.44 52.00 -3.40
CA GLU A 244 2.11 51.40 -3.35
C GLU A 244 2.15 49.90 -3.67
N GLU A 245 3.00 49.51 -4.63
CA GLU A 245 3.23 48.11 -4.98
C GLU A 245 3.87 47.32 -3.83
N LEU A 246 4.87 47.90 -3.17
CA LEU A 246 5.46 47.31 -1.98
C LEU A 246 4.47 47.22 -0.82
N VAL A 247 3.58 48.19 -0.66
CA VAL A 247 2.54 48.15 0.38
C VAL A 247 1.53 47.04 0.11
N GLN A 248 1.07 46.87 -1.14
CA GLN A 248 0.15 45.79 -1.52
C GLN A 248 0.75 44.39 -1.33
N THR A 249 2.06 44.27 -1.33
CA THR A 249 2.77 43.01 -1.10
C THR A 249 3.10 42.77 0.39
N MET A 250 2.85 43.72 1.29
CA MET A 250 3.09 43.54 2.74
C MET A 250 1.83 43.16 3.52
N GLY A 251 0.64 43.22 2.93
CA GLY A 251 -0.65 42.89 3.56
C GLY A 251 -1.85 43.28 2.72
#